data_AF-A0A7V9DDP2-F1
#
_entry.id   AF-A0A7V9DDP2-F1
#
_cell.length_a   1.000
_cell.length_b   1.000
_cell.length_c   1.000
_cell.angle_alpha   90.00
_cell.angle_beta   90.00
_cell.angle_gamma   90.00
#
_symmetry.space_group_name_H-M   'P 1'
#
loop_
_entity.id
_entity.type
_entity.pdbx_description
1 polymer ?
#
loop_
_entity_poly.entity_id
_entity_poly.type
_entity_poly.pdbx_seq_one_letter_code
_entity_poly.pdbx_strand_id
1 'polypeptide(L)'
;MKAIDEIRIELNNEWIPDVYESEVRPLRTRSYPLNAPQRENAPSILNTLLGTELQVGRRRIQCPDIATARFLQVFARLGCREVAVPYDITKIAGLADKLETAWKAAQRSIEQVGKGASPQQKGRIRASVIRAMREEVDKIGAGEMMPLFNKGTKQRGS
;
A
#
# COMPACT_ATOMS: atom_id res chain seq x y z
N MET A 1 -10.39 -10.98 16.29
CA MET A 1 -8.94 -11.15 16.54
C MET A 1 -8.47 -12.46 15.93
N LYS A 2 -8.96 -13.64 16.35
CA LYS A 2 -8.56 -14.96 15.80
C LYS A 2 -8.35 -15.03 14.27
N ALA A 3 -9.29 -14.53 13.46
CA ALA A 3 -9.16 -14.57 12.00
C ALA A 3 -8.05 -13.67 11.44
N ILE A 4 -7.79 -12.51 12.06
CA ILE A 4 -6.70 -11.61 11.65
C ILE A 4 -5.36 -12.26 11.98
N ASP A 5 -5.25 -12.84 13.18
CA ASP A 5 -4.02 -13.49 13.64
C ASP A 5 -3.69 -14.71 12.76
N GLU A 6 -4.69 -15.54 12.44
CA GLU A 6 -4.55 -16.69 11.54
C GLU A 6 -4.08 -16.28 10.14
N ILE A 7 -4.72 -15.27 9.55
CA ILE A 7 -4.35 -14.74 8.23
C ILE A 7 -2.94 -14.12 8.28
N ARG A 8 -2.58 -13.40 9.35
CA ARG A 8 -1.25 -12.82 9.50
C ARG A 8 -0.16 -13.89 9.59
N ILE A 9 -0.41 -14.96 10.36
CA ILE A 9 0.51 -16.10 10.48
C ILE A 9 0.70 -16.79 9.12
N GLU A 10 -0.39 -16.98 8.37
CA GLU A 10 -0.33 -17.58 7.02
C GLU A 10 0.47 -16.72 6.04
N LEU A 11 0.23 -15.41 6.03
CA LEU A 11 0.87 -14.48 5.10
C LEU A 11 2.34 -14.21 5.45
N ASN A 12 2.70 -14.23 6.73
CA ASN A 12 4.05 -13.95 7.19
C ASN A 12 4.61 -12.66 6.53
N ASN A 13 5.74 -12.73 5.84
CA ASN A 13 6.37 -11.59 5.15
C ASN A 13 5.56 -11.03 3.96
N GLU A 14 4.47 -11.67 3.54
CA GLU A 14 3.55 -11.17 2.52
C GLU A 14 2.40 -10.33 3.12
N TRP A 15 2.44 -10.02 4.42
CA TRP A 15 1.56 -9.02 5.02
C TRP A 15 1.94 -7.63 4.51
N ILE A 16 0.98 -6.91 3.90
CA ILE A 16 1.27 -5.61 3.24
C ILE A 16 2.00 -4.61 4.16
N PRO A 17 1.58 -4.42 5.42
CA PRO A 17 2.34 -3.58 6.36
C PRO A 17 3.80 -3.98 6.53
N ASP A 18 4.10 -5.28 6.58
CA ASP A 18 5.47 -5.78 6.76
C ASP A 18 6.31 -5.47 5.51
N VAL A 19 5.77 -5.72 4.30
CA VAL A 19 6.41 -5.31 3.03
C VAL A 19 6.62 -3.80 3.00
N TYR A 20 5.64 -3.02 3.44
CA TYR A 20 5.73 -1.57 3.47
C TYR A 20 6.84 -1.09 4.41
N GLU A 21 6.91 -1.63 5.62
CA GLU A 21 7.92 -1.31 6.62
C GLU A 21 9.33 -1.74 6.21
N SER A 22 9.49 -2.95 5.66
CA SER A 22 10.81 -3.51 5.39
C SER A 22 11.38 -3.13 4.02
N GLU A 23 10.55 -2.80 3.03
CA GLU A 23 10.99 -2.57 1.65
C GLU A 23 10.79 -1.13 1.18
N VAL A 24 9.74 -0.45 1.65
CA VAL A 24 9.43 0.92 1.22
C VAL A 24 10.05 1.94 2.15
N ARG A 25 9.80 1.82 3.46
CA ARG A 25 10.23 2.80 4.47
C ARG A 25 11.75 2.98 4.60
N PRO A 26 12.62 1.99 4.34
CA PRO A 26 14.07 2.21 4.38
C PRO A 26 14.59 3.07 3.22
N LEU A 27 13.80 3.25 2.16
CA LEU A 27 14.16 4.09 1.02
C LEU A 27 13.97 5.57 1.35
N ARG A 28 14.58 6.44 0.54
CA ARG A 28 14.21 7.86 0.56
C ARG A 28 12.83 8.01 -0.07
N THR A 29 11.85 8.38 0.75
CA THR A 29 10.45 8.55 0.35
C THR A 29 9.98 9.97 0.54
N ARG A 30 8.91 10.33 -0.16
CA ARG A 30 8.06 11.48 0.14
C ARG A 30 6.73 11.01 0.71
N SER A 31 6.14 11.81 1.57
CA SER A 31 4.75 11.63 1.94
C SER A 31 3.84 11.94 0.74
N TYR A 32 2.89 11.06 0.46
CA TYR A 32 1.93 11.21 -0.64
C TYR A 32 0.48 11.10 -0.14
N PRO A 33 -0.30 12.19 -0.20
CA PRO A 33 -1.69 12.19 0.28
C PRO A 33 -2.62 11.52 -0.74
N LEU A 34 -2.86 10.23 -0.54
CA LEU A 34 -3.78 9.42 -1.34
C LEU A 34 -5.24 9.86 -1.17
N ASN A 35 -5.59 10.30 0.05
CA ASN A 35 -6.92 10.69 0.47
C ASN A 35 -8.00 9.67 0.07
N ALA A 36 -7.68 8.37 0.09
CA ALA A 36 -8.68 7.35 -0.20
C ALA A 36 -9.71 7.29 0.95
N PRO A 37 -11.00 7.00 0.66
CA PRO A 37 -11.96 6.71 1.71
C PRO A 37 -11.46 5.57 2.60
N GLN A 38 -11.56 5.71 3.93
CA GLN A 38 -11.10 4.71 4.90
C GLN A 38 -12.05 3.50 4.98
N ARG A 39 -12.17 2.80 3.86
CA ARG A 39 -12.84 1.52 3.67
C ARG A 39 -12.13 0.80 2.53
N GLU A 40 -12.47 -0.46 2.32
CA GLU A 40 -12.03 -1.13 1.11
C GLU A 40 -12.55 -0.39 -0.13
N ASN A 41 -11.65 -0.09 -1.07
CA ASN A 41 -11.99 0.54 -2.34
C ASN A 41 -11.63 -0.40 -3.52
N ALA A 42 -12.27 -0.18 -4.66
CA ALA A 42 -11.97 -0.85 -5.92
C ALA A 42 -11.36 0.14 -6.92
N PRO A 43 -10.11 0.59 -6.72
CA PRO A 43 -9.47 1.54 -7.60
C PRO A 43 -9.08 0.92 -8.95
N SER A 44 -9.23 1.69 -10.01
CA SER A 44 -8.87 1.31 -11.39
C SER A 44 -7.77 2.21 -11.93
N ILE A 45 -6.85 1.64 -12.70
CA ILE A 45 -5.85 2.40 -13.44
C ILE A 45 -6.45 2.73 -14.80
N LEU A 46 -6.45 4.02 -15.16
CA LEU A 46 -6.93 4.53 -16.44
C LEU A 46 -5.74 4.99 -17.26
N ASN A 47 -5.58 4.47 -18.47
CA ASN A 47 -4.65 5.01 -19.44
C ASN A 47 -5.41 6.00 -20.32
N THR A 48 -5.06 7.27 -20.20
CA THR A 48 -5.68 8.38 -20.93
C THR A 48 -4.70 8.95 -21.94
N LEU A 49 -5.17 9.84 -22.80
CA LEU A 49 -4.30 10.58 -23.72
C LEU A 49 -3.29 11.49 -22.98
N LEU A 50 -3.58 11.87 -21.73
CA LEU A 50 -2.74 12.75 -20.92
C LEU A 50 -1.79 11.98 -19.99
N GLY A 51 -1.78 10.65 -20.08
CA GLY A 51 -0.98 9.77 -19.23
C GLY A 51 -1.84 8.83 -18.38
N THR A 52 -1.24 8.34 -17.29
CA THR A 52 -1.87 7.34 -16.41
C THR A 52 -2.52 7.99 -15.20
N GLU A 53 -3.78 7.64 -14.96
CA GLU A 53 -4.53 8.06 -13.78
C GLU A 53 -4.89 6.86 -12.89
N LEU A 54 -4.90 7.06 -11.58
CA LEU A 54 -5.51 6.13 -10.63
C LEU A 54 -6.88 6.68 -10.21
N GLN A 55 -7.94 5.96 -10.58
CA GLN A 55 -9.30 6.29 -10.17
C GLN A 55 -9.65 5.60 -8.85
N VAL A 56 -10.12 6.37 -7.87
CA VAL A 56 -10.62 5.86 -6.58
C VAL A 56 -12.02 6.43 -6.34
N GLY A 57 -13.04 5.64 -6.67
CA GLY A 57 -14.42 6.12 -6.70
C GLY A 57 -14.61 7.24 -7.72
N ARG A 58 -14.96 8.46 -7.25
CA ARG A 58 -15.12 9.65 -8.10
C ARG A 58 -13.84 10.47 -8.26
N ARG A 59 -12.77 10.14 -7.53
CA ARG A 59 -11.50 10.86 -7.60
C ARG A 59 -10.59 10.24 -8.65
N ARG A 60 -9.83 11.09 -9.32
CA ARG A 60 -8.77 10.70 -10.26
C ARG A 60 -7.46 11.33 -9.79
N ILE A 61 -6.43 10.50 -9.69
CA ILE A 61 -5.12 10.88 -9.23
C ILE A 61 -4.16 10.72 -10.40
N GLN A 62 -3.58 11.83 -10.88
CA GLN A 62 -2.56 11.77 -11.91
C GLN A 62 -1.32 11.04 -11.38
N CYS A 63 -0.85 10.05 -12.13
CA CYS A 63 0.35 9.28 -11.80
C CYS A 63 1.42 9.54 -12.87
N PRO A 64 2.70 9.69 -12.49
CA PRO A 64 3.77 9.89 -13.47
C PRO A 64 3.90 8.75 -14.49
N ASP A 65 3.62 7.53 -14.05
CA ASP A 65 3.70 6.31 -14.87
C ASP A 65 2.79 5.21 -14.31
N ILE A 66 2.70 4.10 -15.06
CA ILE A 66 1.91 2.92 -14.68
C ILE A 66 2.44 2.23 -13.43
N ALA A 67 3.76 2.24 -13.19
CA ALA A 67 4.35 1.62 -12.02
C ALA A 67 3.90 2.32 -10.73
N THR A 68 3.89 3.65 -10.74
CA THR A 68 3.38 4.48 -9.65
C THR A 68 1.89 4.27 -9.44
N ALA A 69 1.10 4.20 -10.51
CA ALA A 69 -0.33 3.92 -10.40
C ALA A 69 -0.58 2.54 -9.75
N ARG A 70 0.16 1.49 -10.16
CA ARG A 70 0.10 0.15 -9.57
C ARG A 70 0.49 0.14 -8.10
N PHE A 71 1.60 0.79 -7.75
CA PHE A 71 2.06 0.96 -6.38
C PHE A 71 0.97 1.61 -5.50
N LEU A 72 0.45 2.76 -5.93
CA LEU A 72 -0.59 3.51 -5.20
C LEU A 72 -1.93 2.76 -5.14
N GLN A 73 -2.24 1.93 -6.14
CA GLN A 73 -3.48 1.17 -6.22
C GLN A 73 -3.66 0.25 -5.01
N VAL A 74 -2.61 -0.40 -4.52
CA VAL A 74 -2.68 -1.31 -3.37
C VAL A 74 -3.08 -0.57 -2.10
N PHE A 75 -2.46 0.59 -1.83
CA PHE A 75 -2.81 1.41 -0.68
C PHE A 75 -4.19 2.06 -0.81
N ALA A 76 -4.59 2.42 -2.04
CA ALA A 76 -5.93 2.93 -2.31
C ALA A 76 -6.99 1.86 -2.04
N ARG A 77 -6.73 0.59 -2.36
CA ARG A 77 -7.60 -0.55 -2.02
C ARG A 77 -7.81 -0.66 -0.52
N LEU A 78 -6.74 -0.53 0.27
CA LEU A 78 -6.83 -0.54 1.74
C LEU A 78 -7.56 0.67 2.32
N GLY A 79 -7.60 1.77 1.56
CA GLY A 79 -8.18 3.03 2.01
C GLY A 79 -7.22 3.84 2.89
N CYS A 80 -5.90 3.71 2.66
CA CYS A 80 -4.89 4.54 3.31
C CYS A 80 -5.07 6.01 2.91
N ARG A 81 -4.92 6.94 3.86
CA ARG A 81 -5.02 8.37 3.58
C ARG A 81 -3.74 8.94 3.01
N GLU A 82 -2.61 8.43 3.46
CA GLU A 82 -1.30 8.94 3.15
C GLU A 82 -0.32 7.77 3.13
N VAL A 83 0.63 7.77 2.20
CA VAL A 83 1.64 6.72 2.07
C VAL A 83 2.99 7.27 1.63
N ALA A 84 4.03 6.54 1.98
CA ALA A 84 5.40 6.84 1.56
C ALA A 84 5.60 6.37 0.11
N VAL A 85 6.01 7.30 -0.77
CA VAL A 85 6.35 7.00 -2.17
C VAL A 85 7.85 7.21 -2.37
N PRO A 86 8.60 6.21 -2.85
CA PRO A 86 10.03 6.37 -3.13
C PRO A 86 10.32 7.49 -4.13
N TYR A 87 11.43 8.20 -3.91
CA TYR A 87 11.93 9.17 -4.90
C TYR A 87 12.58 8.50 -6.11
N ASP A 88 13.22 7.35 -5.90
CA ASP A 88 13.81 6.56 -6.98
C ASP A 88 12.72 5.78 -7.72
N ILE A 89 12.30 6.32 -8.87
CA ILE A 89 11.25 5.74 -9.71
C ILE A 89 11.60 4.33 -10.20
N THR A 90 12.88 3.98 -10.29
CA THR A 90 13.31 2.65 -10.77
C THR A 90 12.95 1.53 -9.79
N LYS A 91 12.74 1.87 -8.51
CA LYS A 91 12.34 0.91 -7.47
C LYS A 91 10.84 0.66 -7.43
N ILE A 92 10.03 1.60 -7.94
CA ILE A 92 8.58 1.58 -7.79
C ILE A 92 7.96 0.34 -8.45
N ALA A 93 8.43 -0.06 -9.64
CA ALA A 93 7.88 -1.22 -10.35
C ALA A 93 8.03 -2.53 -9.54
N GLY A 94 9.23 -2.80 -9.02
CA GLY A 94 9.46 -3.99 -8.20
C GLY A 94 8.70 -3.97 -6.87
N LEU A 95 8.56 -2.79 -6.24
CA LEU A 95 7.73 -2.64 -5.04
C LEU A 95 6.25 -2.86 -5.35
N ALA A 96 5.76 -2.38 -6.49
CA ALA A 96 4.39 -2.62 -6.93
C ALA A 96 4.14 -4.12 -7.13
N ASP A 97 5.05 -4.85 -7.76
CA ASP A 97 4.94 -6.30 -7.95
C ASP A 97 4.86 -7.06 -6.60
N LYS A 98 5.72 -6.69 -5.63
CA LYS A 98 5.69 -7.25 -4.27
C LYS A 98 4.35 -6.98 -3.57
N LEU A 99 3.91 -5.72 -3.57
CA LEU A 99 2.66 -5.31 -2.92
C LEU A 99 1.42 -5.92 -3.56
N GLU A 100 1.40 -6.07 -4.89
CA GLU A 100 0.31 -6.76 -5.59
C GLU A 100 0.28 -8.25 -5.28
N THR A 101 1.45 -8.88 -5.15
CA THR A 101 1.57 -10.28 -4.75
C THR A 101 1.04 -10.47 -3.33
N ALA A 102 1.49 -9.63 -2.39
CA ALA A 102 1.00 -9.57 -1.01
C ALA A 102 -0.53 -9.37 -0.94
N TRP A 103 -1.08 -8.47 -1.76
CA TRP A 103 -2.52 -8.26 -1.84
C TRP A 103 -3.27 -9.51 -2.33
N LYS A 104 -2.79 -10.16 -3.39
CA LYS A 104 -3.40 -11.40 -3.91
C LYS A 104 -3.33 -12.53 -2.88
N ALA A 105 -2.20 -12.66 -2.17
CA ALA A 105 -2.05 -13.63 -1.09
C ALA A 105 -3.07 -13.37 0.02
N ALA A 106 -3.22 -12.11 0.44
CA ALA A 106 -4.20 -11.73 1.44
C ALA A 106 -5.64 -12.01 1.01
N GLN A 107 -5.99 -11.78 -0.25
CA GLN A 107 -7.32 -12.15 -0.77
C GLN A 107 -7.57 -13.64 -0.66
N ARG A 108 -6.60 -14.49 -1.05
CA ARG A 108 -6.71 -15.95 -0.94
C ARG A 108 -6.87 -16.42 0.51
N SER A 109 -6.05 -15.89 1.42
CA SER A 109 -6.11 -16.26 2.84
C SER A 109 -7.44 -15.83 3.48
N ILE A 110 -7.95 -14.62 3.18
CA ILE A 110 -9.29 -14.17 3.62
C ILE A 110 -10.39 -15.12 3.12
N GLU A 111 -10.33 -15.53 1.85
CA GLU A 111 -11.30 -16.46 1.26
C GLU A 111 -11.23 -17.84 1.91
N GLN A 112 -10.02 -18.33 2.19
CA GLN A 112 -9.78 -19.60 2.84
C GLN A 112 -10.30 -19.63 4.28
N VAL A 113 -9.96 -18.64 5.10
CA VAL A 113 -10.45 -18.52 6.48
C VAL A 113 -11.96 -18.28 6.52
N GLY A 114 -12.50 -17.60 5.51
CA GLY A 114 -13.94 -17.41 5.34
C GLY A 114 -14.69 -18.64 4.81
N LYS A 115 -14.02 -19.76 4.49
CA LYS A 115 -14.66 -20.95 3.92
C LYS A 115 -15.69 -21.54 4.89
N GLY A 116 -16.89 -21.81 4.40
CA GLY A 116 -18.02 -22.30 5.21
C GLY A 116 -18.75 -21.23 6.03
N ALA A 117 -18.24 -19.98 6.09
CA ALA A 117 -18.93 -18.87 6.74
C ALA A 117 -20.03 -18.28 5.86
N SER A 118 -21.03 -17.65 6.50
CA SER A 118 -22.09 -16.92 5.77
C SER A 118 -21.53 -15.70 5.03
N PRO A 119 -22.23 -15.18 4.00
CA PRO A 119 -21.79 -13.97 3.28
C PRO A 119 -21.54 -12.77 4.21
N GLN A 120 -22.37 -12.59 5.24
CA GLN A 120 -22.22 -11.51 6.22
C GLN A 120 -20.96 -11.70 7.06
N GLN A 121 -20.65 -12.93 7.47
CA GLN A 121 -19.44 -13.24 8.22
C GLN A 121 -18.18 -13.03 7.37
N LYS A 122 -18.18 -13.49 6.10
CA LYS A 122 -17.09 -13.24 5.14
C LYS A 122 -16.81 -11.75 4.97
N GLY A 123 -17.87 -10.95 4.79
CA GLY A 123 -17.77 -9.50 4.70
C GLY A 123 -17.15 -8.87 5.94
N ARG A 124 -17.53 -9.33 7.14
CA ARG A 124 -16.94 -8.86 8.40
C ARG A 124 -15.46 -9.23 8.53
N ILE A 125 -15.09 -10.47 8.22
CA ILE A 125 -13.69 -10.94 8.23
C ILE A 125 -12.86 -10.05 7.30
N ARG A 126 -13.27 -9.94 6.03
CA ARG A 126 -12.59 -9.10 5.03
C ARG A 126 -12.42 -7.66 5.49
N ALA A 127 -13.49 -7.02 5.95
CA ALA A 127 -13.45 -5.64 6.42
C ALA A 127 -12.51 -5.47 7.62
N SER A 128 -12.49 -6.42 8.55
CA SER A 128 -11.61 -6.37 9.72
C SER A 128 -10.12 -6.54 9.37
N VAL A 129 -9.79 -7.43 8.43
CA VAL A 129 -8.41 -7.65 7.97
C VAL A 129 -7.90 -6.42 7.22
N ILE A 130 -8.69 -5.88 6.30
CA ILE A 130 -8.32 -4.67 5.54
C ILE A 130 -8.15 -3.48 6.49
N ARG A 131 -9.03 -3.36 7.47
CA ARG A 131 -8.92 -2.33 8.52
C ARG A 131 -7.62 -2.49 9.31
N ALA A 132 -7.26 -3.71 9.72
CA ALA A 132 -6.03 -3.98 10.46
C ALA A 132 -4.79 -3.60 9.64
N MET A 133 -4.70 -4.05 8.38
CA MET A 133 -3.61 -3.67 7.47
C MET A 133 -3.49 -2.16 7.33
N ARG A 134 -4.62 -1.46 7.11
CA ARG A 134 -4.61 0.00 6.99
C ARG A 134 -4.12 0.67 8.27
N GLU A 135 -4.63 0.26 9.42
CA GLU A 135 -4.23 0.83 10.72
C GLU A 135 -2.74 0.61 11.00
N GLU A 136 -2.17 -0.51 10.57
CA GLU A 136 -0.74 -0.76 10.68
C GLU A 136 0.09 0.10 9.71
N VAL A 137 -0.33 0.23 8.45
CA VAL A 137 0.29 1.17 7.49
C VAL A 137 0.26 2.60 8.04
N ASP A 138 -0.89 3.04 8.58
CA ASP A 138 -1.06 4.36 9.17
C ASP A 138 -0.13 4.54 10.40
N LYS A 139 0.09 3.48 11.21
CA LYS A 139 1.03 3.51 12.35
C LYS A 139 2.49 3.57 11.94
N ILE A 140 2.88 2.83 10.89
CA ILE A 140 4.24 2.88 10.30
C ILE A 140 4.51 4.30 9.77
N GLY A 141 3.47 4.93 9.21
CA GLY A 141 3.47 6.31 8.76
C GLY A 141 4.16 6.52 7.41
N ALA A 142 3.78 7.59 6.73
CA ALA A 142 4.34 7.95 5.42
C ALA A 142 5.77 8.53 5.49
N GLY A 143 6.31 8.72 6.70
CA GLY A 143 7.57 9.40 6.97
C GLY A 143 7.44 10.92 6.90
N GLU A 144 8.58 11.60 7.00
CA GLU A 144 8.62 13.07 6.92
C GLU A 144 8.24 13.57 5.50
N MET A 145 7.59 14.73 5.43
CA MET A 145 7.08 15.33 4.18
C MET A 145 8.22 15.73 3.21
N MET A 146 9.43 15.97 3.74
CA MET A 146 10.64 16.32 3.00
C MET A 146 11.80 15.43 3.48
N PRO A 147 12.72 15.01 2.59
CA PRO A 147 13.86 14.21 3.01
C PRO A 147 14.82 15.12 3.78
N LEU A 148 15.17 14.75 5.00
CA LEU A 148 16.24 15.42 5.76
C LEU A 148 17.51 15.44 4.89
N PHE A 149 17.96 16.64 4.52
CA PHE A 149 19.23 16.85 3.84
C PHE A 149 20.40 16.73 4.83
N ASN A 150 20.43 15.68 5.66
CA ASN A 150 21.59 15.36 6.50
C ASN A 150 22.62 14.56 5.69
N LYS A 151 23.07 15.13 4.57
CA LYS A 151 24.35 14.72 4.00
C LYS A 151 25.38 15.66 4.58
N GLY A 152 26.10 15.20 5.61
CA GLY A 152 27.33 15.87 6.04
C GLY A 152 28.26 15.95 4.83
N THR A 153 28.36 17.14 4.24
CA THR A 153 29.26 17.42 3.13
C THR A 153 30.67 17.28 3.68
N LYS A 154 31.28 16.08 3.56
CA LYS A 154 32.74 15.95 3.69
C LYS A 154 33.34 16.70 2.51
N GLN A 155 33.58 17.99 2.69
CA GLN A 155 34.54 18.72 1.87
C GLN A 155 35.86 17.97 2.00
N ARG A 156 36.33 17.36 0.90
CA ARG A 156 37.73 16.99 0.77
C ARG A 156 38.50 18.31 0.66
N GLY A 157 38.98 18.79 1.79
CA GLY A 157 39.92 19.90 1.83
C GLY A 157 41.32 19.39 1.52
N SER A 158 41.98 20.15 0.62
CA SER A 158 43.42 20.21 0.36
C SER A 158 44.06 19.04 -0.38
#